data_AF-A0A2T3XUA5-F1
#
_entry.id   AF-A0A2T3XUA5-F1
#
_cell.length_a   1.000
_cell.length_b   1.000
_cell.length_c   1.000
_cell.angle_alpha   90.00
_cell.angle_beta   90.00
_cell.angle_gamma   90.00
#
_symmetry.space_group_name_H-M   'P 1'
#
loop_
_entity.id
_entity.type
_entity.pdbx_description
1 polymer ?
#
loop_
_entity_poly.entity_id
_entity_poly.type
_entity_poly.pdbx_seq_one_letter_code
_entity_poly.pdbx_strand_id
1 'polypeptide(L)'
;MDSGFYDEGVLRQTAINLFYGWGYNFYRRENQLRADDQLVRSKAAWLLGMARTSVELAAAEYRRANFGVPSRERPFPDPSVSAASQQLERLAASISMIGGRLQSQPVPENDRMTERYRREADTLKALIDCDERLVGQCKLLHATLDTRGGEWLLEHLDEVNRGLAAIQETLRRREAALLDRIE
;
A
#
# COMPACT_ATOMS: atom_id res chain seq x y z
N MET A 1 -41.33 39.47 15.56
CA MET A 1 -39.87 39.27 15.38
C MET A 1 -39.67 37.80 15.13
N ASP A 2 -39.68 37.39 13.88
CA ASP A 2 -39.39 36.00 13.54
C ASP A 2 -37.87 35.86 13.51
N SER A 3 -37.31 35.54 14.68
CA SER A 3 -35.88 35.49 14.86
C SER A 3 -35.41 34.19 14.20
N GLY A 4 -34.50 34.28 13.22
CA GLY A 4 -33.90 33.11 12.55
C GLY A 4 -33.20 32.13 13.48
N PHE A 5 -33.14 32.42 14.78
CA PHE A 5 -32.72 31.52 15.86
C PHE A 5 -33.59 30.26 15.99
N TYR A 6 -34.86 30.29 15.58
CA TYR A 6 -35.75 29.12 15.60
C TYR A 6 -36.00 28.52 14.22
N ASP A 7 -35.41 29.11 13.18
CA ASP A 7 -35.54 28.63 11.81
C ASP A 7 -34.60 27.44 11.60
N GLU A 8 -35.16 26.24 11.45
CA GLU A 8 -34.41 25.01 11.26
C GLU A 8 -33.48 25.06 10.03
N GLY A 9 -33.88 25.76 8.96
CA GLY A 9 -33.08 25.92 7.76
C GLY A 9 -31.85 26.79 8.00
N VAL A 10 -32.02 27.92 8.68
CA VAL A 10 -30.93 28.84 9.05
C VAL A 10 -29.97 28.18 10.05
N LEU A 11 -30.50 27.50 11.07
CA LEU A 11 -29.70 26.76 12.04
C LEU A 11 -28.89 25.66 11.36
N ARG A 12 -29.50 24.89 10.46
CA ARG A 12 -28.83 23.83 9.71
C ARG A 12 -27.72 24.39 8.81
N GLN A 13 -27.99 25.47 8.08
CA GLN A 13 -26.99 26.10 7.22
C GLN A 13 -25.81 26.68 8.02
N THR A 14 -26.09 27.28 9.18
CA THR A 14 -25.07 27.82 10.09
C THR A 14 -24.19 26.70 10.64
N ALA A 15 -24.78 25.59 11.08
CA ALA A 15 -24.03 24.42 11.53
C ALA A 15 -23.16 23.82 10.43
N ILE A 16 -23.70 23.67 9.21
CA ILE A 16 -22.95 23.20 8.04
C ILE A 16 -21.74 24.10 7.77
N ASN A 17 -21.93 25.43 7.76
CA ASN A 17 -20.85 26.39 7.54
C ASN A 17 -19.78 26.34 8.64
N LEU A 18 -20.19 26.18 9.90
CA LEU A 18 -19.27 26.05 11.03
C LEU A 18 -18.40 24.79 10.90
N PHE A 19 -19.01 23.66 10.54
CA PHE A 19 -18.29 22.40 10.31
C PHE A 19 -17.35 22.47 9.11
N TYR A 20 -17.75 23.15 8.03
CA TYR A 20 -16.85 23.42 6.91
C TYR A 20 -15.67 24.34 7.31
N GLY A 21 -15.92 25.38 8.09
CA GLY A 21 -14.91 26.34 8.52
C GLY A 21 -13.87 25.77 9.48
N TRP A 22 -14.20 24.72 10.23
CA TRP A 22 -13.28 24.06 11.16
C TRP A 22 -12.53 22.87 10.55
N GLY A 23 -12.76 22.57 9.26
CA GLY A 23 -12.21 21.39 8.60
C GLY A 23 -12.74 20.06 9.14
N TYR A 24 -13.68 20.08 10.09
CA TYR A 24 -14.20 18.91 10.78
C TYR A 24 -15.53 18.46 10.15
N ASN A 25 -15.43 17.48 9.26
CA ASN A 25 -16.51 17.01 8.40
C ASN A 25 -17.08 15.65 8.89
N PHE A 26 -17.63 15.62 10.10
CA PHE A 26 -18.20 14.40 10.69
C PHE A 26 -19.28 13.73 9.82
N TYR A 27 -19.98 14.50 8.97
CA TYR A 27 -21.13 14.03 8.18
C TYR A 27 -20.91 13.90 6.66
N ARG A 28 -19.67 14.05 6.16
CA ARG A 28 -19.37 13.92 4.72
C ARG A 28 -18.72 12.57 4.44
N ARG A 29 -19.47 11.66 3.84
CA ARG A 29 -19.05 10.28 3.59
C ARG A 29 -17.77 10.23 2.74
N GLU A 30 -17.63 11.13 1.78
CA GLU A 30 -16.50 11.22 0.86
C GLU A 30 -15.20 11.55 1.60
N ASN A 31 -15.24 12.42 2.61
CA ASN A 31 -14.06 12.75 3.41
C ASN A 31 -13.66 11.62 4.36
N GLN A 32 -14.64 10.91 4.93
CA GLN A 32 -14.37 9.69 5.68
C GLN A 32 -13.68 8.66 4.77
N LEU A 33 -14.21 8.43 3.58
CA LEU A 33 -13.65 7.50 2.61
C LEU A 33 -12.24 7.88 2.16
N ARG A 34 -11.93 9.18 1.98
CA ARG A 34 -10.56 9.65 1.70
C ARG A 34 -9.60 9.42 2.89
N ALA A 35 -10.07 9.62 4.12
CA ALA A 35 -9.25 9.35 5.31
C ALA A 35 -9.01 7.85 5.50
N ASP A 36 -10.05 7.03 5.26
CA ASP A 36 -9.98 5.58 5.29
C ASP A 36 -9.00 5.06 4.23
N ASP A 37 -9.05 5.58 3.00
CA ASP A 37 -8.08 5.29 1.92
C ASP A 37 -6.62 5.52 2.37
N GLN A 38 -6.34 6.68 2.97
CA GLN A 38 -5.00 6.99 3.48
C GLN A 38 -4.56 6.04 4.60
N LEU A 39 -5.47 5.70 5.51
CA LEU A 39 -5.20 4.79 6.62
C LEU A 39 -4.91 3.37 6.12
N VAL A 40 -5.73 2.87 5.18
CA VAL A 40 -5.56 1.58 4.54
C VAL A 40 -4.23 1.51 3.80
N ARG A 41 -3.91 2.51 2.97
CA ARG A 41 -2.62 2.57 2.25
C ARG A 41 -1.44 2.61 3.21
N SER A 42 -1.54 3.37 4.30
CA SER A 42 -0.51 3.42 5.33
C SER A 42 -0.29 2.05 5.97
N LYS A 43 -1.37 1.31 6.26
CA LYS A 43 -1.30 -0.05 6.79
C LYS A 43 -0.67 -1.03 5.81
N ALA A 44 -1.05 -0.97 4.53
CA ALA A 44 -0.46 -1.80 3.48
C ALA A 44 1.04 -1.51 3.30
N ALA A 45 1.44 -0.23 3.33
CA ALA A 45 2.85 0.16 3.25
C ALA A 45 3.65 -0.35 4.45
N TRP A 46 3.08 -0.27 5.66
CA TRP A 46 3.70 -0.82 6.87
C TRP A 46 3.91 -2.34 6.76
N LEU A 47 2.91 -3.09 6.27
CA LEU A 47 3.01 -4.55 6.06
C LEU A 47 4.09 -4.90 5.03
N LEU A 48 4.21 -4.14 3.93
CA LEU A 48 5.29 -4.32 2.95
C LEU A 48 6.67 -4.02 3.56
N GLY A 49 6.76 -3.00 4.43
CA GLY A 49 7.97 -2.71 5.20
C GLY A 49 8.40 -3.89 6.07
N MET A 50 7.46 -4.48 6.80
CA MET A 50 7.74 -5.68 7.62
C MET A 50 8.18 -6.86 6.76
N ALA A 51 7.45 -7.15 5.67
CA ALA A 51 7.79 -8.23 4.74
C ALA A 51 9.21 -8.07 4.17
N ARG A 52 9.58 -6.84 3.78
CA ARG A 52 10.93 -6.50 3.33
C ARG A 52 11.96 -6.79 4.43
N THR A 53 11.73 -6.33 5.66
CA THR A 53 12.65 -6.56 6.78
C THR A 53 12.85 -8.06 7.04
N SER A 54 11.80 -8.87 6.99
CA SER A 54 11.92 -10.34 7.11
C SER A 54 12.84 -10.93 6.04
N VAL A 55 12.71 -10.50 4.78
CA VAL A 55 13.58 -10.96 3.69
C VAL A 55 15.03 -10.48 3.86
N GLU A 56 15.25 -9.24 4.28
CA GLU A 56 16.60 -8.70 4.53
C GLU A 56 17.32 -9.46 5.67
N LEU A 57 16.60 -9.77 6.74
CA LEU A 57 17.11 -10.59 7.85
C LEU A 57 17.47 -12.00 7.36
N ALA A 58 16.56 -12.64 6.62
CA ALA A 58 16.78 -13.97 6.05
C ALA A 58 17.98 -13.99 5.06
N ALA A 59 18.16 -12.93 4.26
CA ALA A 59 19.30 -12.78 3.36
C ALA A 59 20.62 -12.61 4.14
N ALA A 60 20.62 -11.84 5.21
CA ALA A 60 21.78 -11.67 6.07
C ALA A 60 22.15 -12.99 6.79
N GLU A 61 21.17 -13.74 7.26
CA GLU A 61 21.36 -15.08 7.85
C GLU A 61 21.89 -16.09 6.83
N TYR A 62 21.29 -16.14 5.64
CA TYR A 62 21.73 -17.00 4.56
C TYR A 62 23.19 -16.74 4.19
N ARG A 63 23.58 -15.47 4.03
CA ARG A 63 24.98 -15.11 3.77
C ARG A 63 25.91 -15.56 4.89
N ARG A 64 25.56 -15.30 6.15
CA ARG A 64 26.37 -15.72 7.30
C ARG A 64 26.57 -17.24 7.37
N ALA A 65 25.54 -18.00 7.02
CA ALA A 65 25.59 -19.46 7.06
C ALA A 65 26.35 -20.08 5.87
N ASN A 66 26.29 -19.45 4.68
CA ASN A 66 26.77 -20.07 3.43
C ASN A 66 28.05 -19.45 2.87
N PHE A 67 28.39 -18.21 3.23
CA PHE A 67 29.66 -17.62 2.82
C PHE A 67 30.77 -18.16 3.72
N GLY A 68 31.62 -19.01 3.15
CA GLY A 68 32.83 -19.49 3.82
C GLY A 68 33.81 -18.35 4.11
N VAL A 69 34.75 -18.61 5.03
CA VAL A 69 35.84 -17.66 5.32
C VAL A 69 36.75 -17.55 4.09
N PRO A 70 36.99 -16.33 3.56
CA PRO A 70 37.90 -16.15 2.44
C PRO A 70 39.29 -16.68 2.78
N SER A 71 39.91 -17.40 1.84
CA SER A 71 41.27 -17.92 1.97
C SER A 71 42.08 -17.60 0.70
N ARG A 72 43.40 -17.78 0.74
CA ARG A 72 44.25 -17.56 -0.45
C ARG A 72 43.86 -18.48 -1.62
N GLU A 73 43.41 -19.70 -1.31
CA GLU A 73 42.99 -20.70 -2.30
C GLU A 73 41.56 -20.47 -2.80
N ARG A 74 40.70 -19.90 -1.95
CA ARG A 74 39.32 -19.50 -2.28
C ARG A 74 39.07 -18.07 -1.84
N PRO A 75 39.54 -17.07 -2.62
CA PRO A 75 39.42 -15.67 -2.25
C PRO A 75 37.99 -15.14 -2.41
N PHE A 76 37.17 -15.81 -3.22
CA PHE A 76 35.78 -15.42 -3.49
C PHE A 76 34.79 -16.49 -3.00
N PRO A 77 33.55 -16.08 -2.65
CA PRO A 77 32.48 -17.01 -2.34
C PRO A 77 32.11 -17.87 -3.55
N ASP A 78 31.47 -19.01 -3.29
CA ASP A 78 30.93 -19.85 -4.36
C ASP A 78 29.94 -19.05 -5.23
N PRO A 79 30.05 -19.11 -6.57
CA PRO A 79 29.14 -18.41 -7.47
C PRO A 79 27.67 -18.76 -7.25
N SER A 80 27.34 -20.00 -6.90
CA SER A 80 25.97 -20.45 -6.63
C SER A 80 25.38 -19.78 -5.38
N VAL A 81 26.17 -19.72 -4.31
CA VAL A 81 25.83 -19.03 -3.05
C VAL A 81 25.67 -17.52 -3.28
N SER A 82 26.53 -16.95 -4.12
CA SER A 82 26.46 -15.53 -4.51
C SER A 82 25.18 -15.24 -5.31
N ALA A 83 24.82 -16.10 -6.26
CA ALA A 83 23.61 -15.96 -7.05
C ALA A 83 22.34 -16.07 -6.18
N ALA A 84 22.31 -17.03 -5.26
CA ALA A 84 21.21 -17.19 -4.29
C ALA A 84 21.06 -15.95 -3.39
N SER A 85 22.16 -15.42 -2.86
CA SER A 85 22.13 -14.17 -2.09
C SER A 85 21.57 -12.99 -2.91
N GLN A 86 21.97 -12.86 -4.17
CA GLN A 86 21.46 -11.81 -5.05
C GLN A 86 19.97 -11.98 -5.36
N GLN A 87 19.43 -13.20 -5.38
CA GLN A 87 18.00 -13.44 -5.55
C GLN A 87 17.21 -12.91 -4.35
N LEU A 88 17.69 -13.14 -3.12
CA LEU A 88 17.07 -12.60 -1.90
C LEU A 88 17.12 -11.07 -1.85
N GLU A 89 18.24 -10.46 -2.26
CA GLU A 89 18.36 -9.00 -2.35
C GLU A 89 17.38 -8.42 -3.40
N ARG A 90 17.25 -9.07 -4.55
CA ARG A 90 16.27 -8.69 -5.59
C ARG A 90 14.83 -8.82 -5.09
N LEU A 91 14.53 -9.82 -4.27
CA LEU A 91 13.22 -9.99 -3.66
C LEU A 91 12.90 -8.82 -2.71
N ALA A 92 13.82 -8.46 -1.81
CA ALA A 92 13.66 -7.32 -0.92
C ALA A 92 13.48 -5.99 -1.69
N ALA A 93 14.28 -5.79 -2.74
CA ALA A 93 14.17 -4.62 -3.61
C ALA A 93 12.82 -4.56 -4.32
N SER A 94 12.29 -5.71 -4.77
CA SER A 94 10.98 -5.79 -5.42
C SER A 94 9.84 -5.41 -4.46
N ILE A 95 9.89 -5.87 -3.20
CA ILE A 95 8.94 -5.46 -2.16
C ILE A 95 9.05 -3.95 -1.91
N SER A 96 10.27 -3.41 -1.83
CA SER A 96 10.49 -1.97 -1.63
C SER A 96 9.94 -1.12 -2.77
N MET A 97 10.11 -1.56 -4.02
CA MET A 97 9.59 -0.88 -5.21
C MET A 97 8.06 -0.82 -5.17
N ILE A 98 7.40 -1.91 -4.79
CA ILE A 98 5.94 -1.97 -4.63
C ILE A 98 5.49 -1.00 -3.52
N GLY A 99 6.20 -0.98 -2.39
CA GLY A 99 5.94 -0.03 -1.30
C GLY A 99 6.06 1.44 -1.75
N GLY A 100 7.10 1.77 -2.52
CA GLY A 100 7.27 3.10 -3.10
C GLY A 100 6.12 3.48 -4.04
N ARG A 101 5.71 2.56 -4.92
CA ARG A 101 4.57 2.78 -5.84
C ARG A 101 3.26 2.98 -5.09
N LEU A 102 3.02 2.21 -4.03
CA LEU A 102 1.85 2.39 -3.16
C LEU A 102 1.82 3.78 -2.53
N GLN A 103 2.96 4.28 -2.04
CA GLN A 103 3.05 5.61 -1.44
C GLN A 103 2.87 6.73 -2.48
N SER A 104 3.34 6.54 -3.71
CA SER A 104 3.21 7.53 -4.78
C SER A 104 1.86 7.48 -5.52
N GLN A 105 0.93 6.61 -5.14
CA GLN A 105 -0.35 6.52 -5.84
C GLN A 105 -1.18 7.80 -5.70
N PRO A 106 -1.91 8.18 -6.77
CA PRO A 106 -2.83 9.30 -6.71
C PRO A 106 -3.88 9.09 -5.61
N VAL A 107 -4.35 10.20 -5.06
CA VAL A 107 -5.43 10.28 -4.07
C VAL A 107 -6.68 10.85 -4.71
N PRO A 108 -7.89 10.52 -4.23
CA PRO A 108 -9.10 11.17 -4.71
C PRO A 108 -9.04 12.68 -4.49
N GLU A 109 -9.10 13.47 -5.57
CA GLU A 109 -9.08 14.94 -5.50
C GLU A 109 -10.26 15.50 -4.68
N ASN A 110 -10.11 16.73 -4.18
CA ASN A 110 -11.11 17.49 -3.41
C ASN A 110 -11.64 18.71 -4.22
N ASP A 111 -11.53 18.67 -5.56
CA ASP A 111 -11.88 19.82 -6.39
C ASP A 111 -13.40 19.98 -6.57
N ARG A 112 -13.92 21.05 -5.97
CA ARG A 112 -15.34 21.41 -5.90
C ARG A 112 -15.94 21.84 -7.25
N MET A 113 -15.12 22.26 -8.22
CA MET A 113 -15.63 22.76 -9.52
C MET A 113 -16.01 21.63 -10.47
N THR A 114 -15.33 20.49 -10.39
CA THR A 114 -15.50 19.31 -11.26
C THR A 114 -16.27 18.17 -10.59
N GLU A 115 -16.36 18.13 -9.25
CA GLU A 115 -17.16 17.16 -8.46
C GLU A 115 -18.65 17.09 -8.86
N ARG A 116 -19.22 18.17 -9.44
CA ARG A 116 -20.64 18.23 -9.78
C ARG A 116 -21.06 17.26 -10.90
N TYR A 117 -20.10 16.67 -11.63
CA TYR A 117 -20.36 15.81 -12.79
C TYR A 117 -19.94 14.35 -12.54
N ARG A 118 -20.71 13.69 -11.66
CA ARG A 118 -21.15 12.27 -11.68
C ARG A 118 -20.09 11.15 -11.59
N ARG A 119 -20.30 10.27 -10.58
CA ARG A 119 -19.65 8.96 -10.25
C ARG A 119 -18.61 8.94 -9.12
N GLU A 120 -18.51 9.99 -8.30
CA GLU A 120 -17.62 9.98 -7.12
C GLU A 120 -17.86 8.77 -6.20
N ALA A 121 -19.12 8.46 -5.89
CA ALA A 121 -19.46 7.30 -5.05
C ALA A 121 -19.03 5.96 -5.66
N ASP A 122 -19.16 5.79 -6.99
CA ASP A 122 -18.77 4.56 -7.68
C ASP A 122 -17.24 4.42 -7.75
N THR A 123 -16.52 5.53 -7.99
CA THR A 123 -15.06 5.58 -7.93
C THR A 123 -14.56 5.24 -6.53
N LEU A 124 -15.14 5.85 -5.49
CA LEU A 124 -14.77 5.57 -4.11
C LEU A 124 -15.03 4.10 -3.74
N LYS A 125 -16.13 3.51 -4.22
CA LYS A 125 -16.40 2.08 -4.03
C LYS A 125 -15.35 1.20 -4.72
N ALA A 126 -15.00 1.51 -5.97
CA ALA A 126 -13.96 0.77 -6.71
C ALA A 126 -12.59 0.87 -6.01
N LEU A 127 -12.29 2.01 -5.40
CA LEU A 127 -11.09 2.20 -4.58
C LEU A 127 -11.10 1.32 -3.33
N ILE A 128 -12.21 1.30 -2.59
CA ILE A 128 -12.36 0.43 -1.40
C ILE A 128 -12.14 -1.04 -1.78
N ASP A 129 -12.73 -1.52 -2.87
CA ASP A 129 -12.56 -2.91 -3.32
C ASP A 129 -11.08 -3.23 -3.63
N CYS A 130 -10.35 -2.28 -4.22
CA CYS A 130 -8.91 -2.41 -4.46
C CYS A 130 -8.11 -2.41 -3.17
N ASP A 131 -8.46 -1.52 -2.23
CA ASP A 131 -7.78 -1.30 -0.97
C ASP A 131 -7.93 -2.47 0.02
N GLU A 132 -9.13 -3.05 0.12
CA GLU A 132 -9.38 -4.27 0.89
C GLU A 132 -8.52 -5.43 0.37
N ARG A 133 -8.51 -5.62 -0.95
CA ARG A 133 -7.70 -6.65 -1.60
C ARG A 133 -6.21 -6.40 -1.37
N LEU A 134 -5.77 -5.16 -1.50
CA LEU A 134 -4.38 -4.75 -1.32
C LEU A 134 -3.89 -5.06 0.10
N VAL A 135 -4.63 -4.64 1.12
CA VAL A 135 -4.27 -4.92 2.52
C VAL A 135 -4.24 -6.41 2.80
N GLY A 136 -5.23 -7.16 2.29
CA GLY A 136 -5.27 -8.61 2.42
C GLY A 136 -4.04 -9.27 1.80
N GLN A 137 -3.68 -8.90 0.56
CA GLN A 137 -2.50 -9.42 -0.12
C GLN A 137 -1.20 -9.06 0.61
N CYS A 138 -1.05 -7.81 1.08
CA CYS A 138 0.12 -7.39 1.85
C CYS A 138 0.22 -8.14 3.19
N LYS A 139 -0.91 -8.40 3.86
CA LYS A 139 -0.94 -9.15 5.12
C LYS A 139 -0.56 -10.62 4.91
N LEU A 140 -1.10 -11.25 3.85
CA LEU A 140 -0.75 -12.63 3.50
C LEU A 140 0.72 -12.74 3.08
N LEU A 141 1.23 -11.81 2.28
CA LEU A 141 2.65 -11.75 1.92
C LEU A 141 3.52 -11.65 3.18
N HIS A 142 3.24 -10.69 4.06
CA HIS A 142 3.97 -10.55 5.31
C HIS A 142 3.90 -11.83 6.14
N ALA A 143 2.73 -12.40 6.37
CA ALA A 143 2.57 -13.63 7.15
C ALA A 143 3.29 -14.85 6.53
N THR A 144 3.36 -14.90 5.20
CA THR A 144 4.06 -15.96 4.47
C THR A 144 5.56 -15.88 4.68
N LEU A 145 6.11 -14.66 4.63
CA LEU A 145 7.54 -14.39 4.74
C LEU A 145 8.03 -14.27 6.19
N ASP A 146 7.12 -14.01 7.13
CA ASP A 146 7.47 -13.79 8.53
C ASP A 146 8.20 -15.01 9.09
N THR A 147 9.33 -14.78 9.75
CA THR A 147 10.20 -15.80 10.35
C THR A 147 10.79 -16.84 9.38
N ARG A 148 10.63 -16.71 8.06
CA ARG A 148 11.19 -17.66 7.08
C ARG A 148 12.67 -17.39 6.82
N GLY A 149 13.46 -18.47 6.76
CA GLY A 149 14.88 -18.42 6.41
C GLY A 149 15.12 -18.32 4.90
N GLY A 150 16.36 -17.96 4.53
CA GLY A 150 16.73 -17.72 3.13
C GLY A 150 16.55 -18.94 2.21
N GLU A 151 16.79 -20.16 2.68
CA GLU A 151 16.60 -21.38 1.89
C GLU A 151 15.13 -21.56 1.50
N TRP A 152 14.22 -21.43 2.46
CA TRP A 152 12.78 -21.51 2.20
C TRP A 152 12.33 -20.46 1.18
N LEU A 153 12.83 -19.22 1.31
CA LEU A 153 12.52 -18.12 0.38
C LEU A 153 13.01 -18.41 -1.04
N LEU A 154 14.15 -19.06 -1.21
CA LEU A 154 14.69 -19.44 -2.51
C LEU A 154 13.87 -20.57 -3.14
N GLU A 155 13.47 -21.57 -2.35
CA GLU A 155 12.61 -22.67 -2.81
C GLU A 155 11.21 -22.19 -3.24
N HIS A 156 10.67 -21.18 -2.57
CA HIS A 156 9.31 -20.67 -2.80
C HIS A 156 9.29 -19.35 -3.60
N LEU A 157 10.41 -18.98 -4.23
CA LEU A 157 10.59 -17.69 -4.88
C LEU A 157 9.52 -17.41 -5.94
N ASP A 158 9.13 -18.44 -6.71
CA ASP A 158 8.09 -18.32 -7.74
C ASP A 158 6.70 -18.01 -7.14
N GLU A 159 6.36 -18.63 -6.01
CA GLU A 159 5.10 -18.36 -5.32
C GLU A 159 5.07 -16.94 -4.77
N VAL A 160 6.16 -16.52 -4.12
CA VAL A 160 6.30 -15.16 -3.60
C VAL A 160 6.21 -14.13 -4.73
N ASN A 161 6.89 -14.37 -5.86
CA ASN A 161 6.83 -13.49 -7.03
C ASN A 161 5.42 -13.41 -7.63
N ARG A 162 4.65 -14.50 -7.67
CA ARG A 162 3.23 -14.46 -8.06
C ARG A 162 2.41 -13.59 -7.10
N GLY A 163 2.68 -13.68 -5.79
CA GLY A 163 2.08 -12.80 -4.79
C GLY A 163 2.40 -11.32 -5.03
N LEU A 164 3.66 -10.99 -5.30
CA LEU A 164 4.09 -9.62 -5.64
C LEU A 164 3.43 -9.11 -6.93
N ALA A 165 3.34 -9.95 -7.97
CA ALA A 165 2.66 -9.61 -9.21
C ALA A 165 1.16 -9.33 -8.97
N ALA A 166 0.51 -10.11 -8.11
CA ALA A 166 -0.89 -9.89 -7.74
C ALA A 166 -1.10 -8.56 -7.00
N ILE A 167 -0.14 -8.14 -6.16
CA ILE A 167 -0.18 -6.83 -5.49
C ILE A 167 0.01 -5.70 -6.51
N GLN A 168 0.99 -5.82 -7.41
CA GLN A 168 1.23 -4.84 -8.48
C GLN A 168 0.01 -4.67 -9.37
N GLU A 169 -0.72 -5.75 -9.64
CA GLU A 169 -1.94 -5.70 -10.43
C GLU A 169 -3.07 -4.97 -9.71
N THR A 170 -3.26 -5.22 -8.41
CA THR A 170 -4.20 -4.45 -7.59
C THR A 170 -3.85 -2.96 -7.59
N LEU A 171 -2.56 -2.60 -7.50
CA LEU A 171 -2.11 -1.22 -7.60
C LEU A 171 -2.44 -0.59 -8.96
N ARG A 172 -2.20 -1.30 -10.07
CA ARG A 172 -2.59 -0.82 -11.42
C ARG A 172 -4.08 -0.55 -11.52
N ARG A 173 -4.90 -1.47 -11.00
CA ARG A 173 -6.36 -1.33 -11.01
C ARG A 173 -6.83 -0.14 -10.16
N ARG A 174 -6.23 0.08 -9.00
CA ARG A 174 -6.52 1.24 -8.15
C ARG A 174 -6.19 2.55 -8.87
N GLU A 175 -5.04 2.60 -9.52
CA GLU A 175 -4.59 3.77 -10.30
C GLU A 175 -5.55 4.03 -11.49
N ALA A 176 -5.95 3.00 -12.23
CA ALA A 176 -6.94 3.10 -13.30
C ALA A 176 -8.30 3.61 -12.80
N ALA A 177 -8.77 3.17 -11.62
CA ALA A 177 -10.02 3.66 -11.03
C ALA A 177 -10.02 5.18 -10.77
N LEU A 178 -8.85 5.80 -10.63
CA LEU A 178 -8.67 7.25 -10.51
C LEU A 178 -8.44 7.94 -11.86
N LEU A 179 -7.83 7.25 -12.82
CA LEU A 179 -7.41 7.78 -14.12
C LEU A 179 -8.41 7.56 -15.27
N ASP A 180 -9.43 6.71 -15.11
CA ASP A 180 -10.60 6.57 -16.01
C ASP A 180 -11.49 7.85 -16.05
N ARG A 181 -10.87 9.00 -15.79
CA ARG A 181 -11.35 10.38 -15.90
C ARG A 181 -10.97 11.02 -17.24
N ILE A 182 -10.50 10.28 -18.24
CA ILE A 182 -10.22 10.80 -19.58
C ILE A 182 -10.89 9.94 -20.64
N GLU A 183 -12.22 10.06 -20.76
CA GLU A 183 -12.96 9.98 -22.04
C GLU A 183 -14.21 10.86 -21.94
#